data_AF-A0A8S1RPI5-F1
#
_entry.id   AF-A0A8S1RPI5-F1
#
_cell.length_a   1.000
_cell.length_b   1.000
_cell.length_c   1.000
_cell.angle_alpha   90.00
_cell.angle_beta   90.00
_cell.angle_gamma   90.00
#
_symmetry.space_group_name_H-M   'P 1'
#
loop_
_entity.id
_entity.type
_entity.pdbx_description
1 polymer ?
#
loop_
_entity_poly.entity_id
_entity_poly.type
_entity_poly.pdbx_seq_one_letter_code
_entity_poly.pdbx_strand_id
1 'polypeptide(L)'
;MLSTLNQNKDQQANKNIKEVIIYYVLHVYVLNSLTFVIFIHICYPNAISNIEENNNIWQTLPFLDFHVMSFVNSIFIWYKFMIIWCISRAWALIDEIEKPENMNRCIYNNYSFSRFWRLWHRSSIYKSLNMWVVFTLQLYGMVFNQSFYLWCDLFLALILKKNQQKYFDEEFIDKNPDSNCFTDQEQDSQFK
;
A
#
# COMPACT_ATOMS: atom_id res chain seq x y z
N MET A 1 29.89 20.60 46.68
CA MET A 1 30.94 20.06 45.78
C MET A 1 30.39 19.02 44.82
N LEU A 2 29.69 17.96 45.26
CA LEU A 2 29.09 16.98 44.34
C LEU A 2 27.89 17.54 43.54
N SER A 3 27.02 18.35 44.16
CA SER A 3 25.89 19.00 43.48
C SER A 3 26.33 19.95 42.36
N THR A 4 27.36 20.75 42.62
CA THR A 4 27.97 21.67 41.64
C THR A 4 28.65 20.94 40.49
N LEU A 5 29.22 19.76 40.72
CA LEU A 5 29.82 18.94 39.65
C LEU A 5 28.75 18.32 38.73
N ASN A 6 27.62 17.89 39.28
CA ASN A 6 26.51 17.38 38.47
C ASN A 6 25.87 18.49 37.62
N GLN A 7 25.63 19.66 38.20
CA GLN A 7 25.12 20.82 37.46
C GLN A 7 26.01 21.21 36.27
N ASN A 8 27.33 21.18 36.43
CA ASN A 8 28.26 21.48 35.35
C ASN A 8 28.25 20.41 34.24
N LYS A 9 28.07 19.13 34.60
CA LYS A 9 27.94 18.02 33.62
C LYS A 9 26.65 18.13 32.81
N ASP A 10 25.54 18.45 33.48
CA ASP A 10 24.23 18.59 32.83
C ASP A 10 24.21 19.79 31.88
N GLN A 11 24.83 20.91 32.29
CA GLN A 11 24.99 22.08 31.43
C GLN A 11 25.88 21.79 30.21
N GLN A 12 26.98 21.06 30.40
CA GLN A 12 27.87 20.66 29.30
C GLN A 12 27.16 19.71 28.33
N ALA A 13 26.40 18.74 28.84
CA ALA A 13 25.61 17.82 28.03
C ALA A 13 24.56 18.57 27.20
N ASN A 14 23.83 19.50 27.82
CA ASN A 14 22.84 20.33 27.13
C ASN A 14 23.47 21.22 26.04
N LYS A 15 24.66 21.77 26.29
CA LYS A 15 25.40 22.55 25.28
C LYS A 15 25.76 21.68 24.07
N ASN A 16 26.29 20.48 24.31
CA ASN A 16 26.67 19.55 23.24
C ASN A 16 25.45 19.13 22.39
N ILE A 17 24.29 18.90 23.01
CA ILE A 17 23.05 18.53 22.30
C ILE A 17 22.58 19.68 21.38
N LYS A 18 22.58 20.92 21.89
CA LYS A 18 22.20 22.10 21.11
C LYS A 18 23.12 22.31 19.90
N GLU A 19 24.42 22.11 20.08
CA GLU A 19 25.39 22.17 18.97
C GLU A 19 25.07 21.10 17.91
N VAL A 20 24.83 19.85 18.33
CA VAL A 20 24.45 18.76 17.40
C VAL A 20 23.16 19.08 16.64
N ILE A 21 22.14 19.63 17.31
CA ILE A 21 20.88 20.03 16.67
C ILE A 21 21.13 21.13 15.64
N ILE A 22 21.91 22.16 15.97
CA ILE A 22 22.25 23.24 15.05
C ILE A 22 23.00 22.70 13.82
N TYR A 23 23.99 21.83 14.01
CA TYR A 23 24.70 21.18 12.90
C TYR A 23 23.74 20.36 12.03
N TYR A 24 22.82 19.62 12.64
CA TYR A 24 21.80 18.86 11.89
C TYR A 24 20.91 19.77 11.06
N VAL A 25 20.39 20.86 11.64
CA VAL A 25 19.52 21.82 10.94
C VAL A 25 20.27 22.50 9.80
N LEU A 26 21.50 22.96 10.04
CA LEU A 26 22.34 23.57 9.01
C LEU A 26 22.67 22.58 7.88
N HIS A 27 23.07 21.35 8.24
CA HIS A 27 23.35 20.29 7.27
C HIS A 27 22.14 19.98 6.40
N VAL A 28 20.97 19.80 7.03
CA VAL A 28 19.70 19.56 6.34
C VAL A 28 19.36 20.73 5.41
N TYR A 29 19.40 21.96 5.91
CA TYR A 29 18.92 23.10 5.14
C TYR A 29 19.87 23.47 4.01
N VAL A 30 21.19 23.39 4.23
CA VAL A 30 22.19 23.81 3.25
C VAL A 30 22.48 22.67 2.27
N LEU A 31 22.88 21.49 2.74
CA LEU A 31 23.34 20.44 1.83
C LEU A 31 22.19 19.77 1.07
N ASN A 32 21.06 19.47 1.74
CA ASN A 32 19.94 18.81 1.04
C ASN A 32 19.25 19.76 0.06
N SER A 33 19.03 21.03 0.44
CA SER A 33 18.44 22.02 -0.47
C SER A 33 19.36 22.32 -1.65
N LEU A 34 20.67 22.48 -1.41
CA LEU A 34 21.64 22.71 -2.49
C LEU A 34 21.68 21.52 -3.45
N THR A 35 21.73 20.29 -2.93
CA THR A 35 21.70 19.08 -3.75
C THR A 35 20.43 19.00 -4.58
N PHE A 36 19.28 19.36 -4.00
CA PHE A 36 18.00 19.39 -4.72
C PHE A 36 17.98 20.45 -5.83
N VAL A 37 18.50 21.65 -5.57
CA VAL A 37 18.62 22.72 -6.57
C VAL A 37 19.52 22.29 -7.72
N ILE A 38 20.68 21.70 -7.42
CA ILE A 38 21.58 21.17 -8.46
C ILE A 38 20.87 20.06 -9.25
N PHE A 39 20.16 19.16 -8.57
CA PHE A 39 19.43 18.07 -9.22
C PHE A 39 18.37 18.59 -10.20
N ILE A 40 17.55 19.59 -9.84
CA ILE A 40 16.54 20.13 -10.77
C ILE A 40 17.16 20.89 -11.95
N HIS A 41 18.39 21.42 -11.80
CA HIS A 41 19.11 22.06 -12.89
C HIS A 41 19.78 21.07 -13.85
N ILE A 42 20.11 19.87 -13.39
CA ILE A 42 20.71 18.83 -14.23
C ILE A 42 19.63 17.92 -14.82
N CYS A 43 18.57 17.63 -14.06
CA CYS A 43 17.54 16.65 -14.39
C CYS A 43 16.21 17.33 -14.73
N TYR A 44 15.97 17.51 -16.04
CA TYR A 44 14.73 18.04 -16.60
C TYR A 44 13.54 17.07 -16.80
N PRO A 45 13.60 15.73 -16.56
CA PRO A 45 12.45 14.85 -16.83
C PRO A 45 11.14 15.30 -16.17
N ASN A 46 11.22 15.89 -14.97
CA ASN A 46 10.03 16.43 -14.30
C ASN A 46 9.47 17.67 -15.02
N ALA A 47 10.32 18.54 -15.58
CA ALA A 47 9.87 19.69 -16.34
C ALA A 47 9.19 19.25 -17.64
N ILE A 48 9.78 18.28 -18.34
CA ILE A 48 9.24 17.70 -19.57
C ILE A 48 7.85 17.09 -19.30
N SER A 49 7.69 16.38 -18.18
CA SER A 49 6.43 15.73 -17.84
C SER A 49 5.28 16.66 -17.42
N ASN A 50 5.58 17.89 -17.02
CA ASN A 50 4.55 18.86 -16.62
C ASN A 50 4.03 19.71 -17.79
N ILE A 51 4.65 19.63 -18.97
CA ILE A 51 4.24 20.37 -20.16
C ILE A 51 3.24 19.51 -20.94
N GLU A 52 1.98 19.94 -21.03
CA GLU A 52 0.90 19.19 -21.68
C GLU A 52 1.16 18.94 -23.18
N GLU A 53 1.82 19.89 -23.85
CA GLU A 53 2.20 19.79 -25.27
C GLU A 53 3.16 18.63 -25.55
N ASN A 54 3.95 18.21 -24.56
CA ASN A 54 4.94 17.12 -24.67
C ASN A 54 4.32 15.73 -24.47
N ASN A 55 3.00 15.61 -24.33
CA ASN A 55 2.35 14.32 -24.09
C ASN A 55 2.58 13.30 -25.23
N ASN A 56 2.82 13.79 -26.45
CA ASN A 56 3.18 12.98 -27.61
C ASN A 56 4.56 12.30 -27.48
N ILE A 57 5.47 12.85 -26.69
CA ILE A 57 6.82 12.31 -26.49
C ILE A 57 6.75 10.94 -25.79
N TRP A 58 5.80 10.74 -24.88
CA TRP A 58 5.64 9.47 -24.17
C TRP A 58 5.34 8.28 -25.07
N GLN A 59 4.70 8.51 -26.21
CA GLN A 59 4.34 7.46 -27.17
C GLN A 59 5.48 7.12 -28.14
N THR A 60 6.47 8.00 -28.26
CA THR A 60 7.57 7.89 -29.22
C THR A 60 8.87 7.42 -28.58
N LEU A 61 8.98 7.48 -27.25
CA LEU A 61 10.17 7.04 -26.52
C LEU A 61 10.34 5.52 -26.52
N PRO A 62 11.56 5.02 -26.71
CA PRO A 62 11.86 3.61 -26.50
C PRO A 62 11.74 3.25 -25.01
N PHE A 63 11.50 1.97 -24.74
CA PHE A 63 11.26 1.46 -23.40
C PHE A 63 12.33 1.86 -22.37
N LEU A 64 13.61 1.82 -22.77
CA LEU A 64 14.72 2.15 -21.87
C LEU A 64 14.69 3.61 -21.43
N ASP A 65 14.46 4.54 -22.36
CA ASP A 65 14.43 5.97 -22.08
C ASP A 65 13.21 6.33 -21.23
N PHE A 66 12.06 5.70 -21.51
CA PHE A 66 10.86 5.82 -20.69
C PHE A 66 11.11 5.36 -19.24
N HIS A 67 11.82 4.25 -19.06
CA HIS A 67 12.19 3.75 -17.74
C HIS A 67 13.13 4.72 -17.01
N VAL A 68 14.15 5.26 -17.69
CA VAL A 68 15.07 6.25 -17.10
C VAL A 68 14.33 7.52 -16.69
N MET A 69 13.44 8.06 -17.54
CA MET A 69 12.63 9.23 -17.22
C MET A 69 11.72 8.99 -16.01
N SER A 70 11.03 7.85 -15.97
CA SER A 70 10.18 7.46 -14.83
C SER A 70 10.97 7.33 -13.53
N PHE A 71 12.19 6.79 -13.61
CA PHE A 71 13.08 6.65 -12.47
C PHE A 71 13.59 8.00 -11.95
N VAL A 72 13.98 8.91 -12.85
CA VAL A 72 14.40 10.27 -12.47
C VAL A 72 13.25 11.06 -11.83
N ASN A 73 12.01 10.91 -12.34
CA ASN A 73 10.84 11.49 -11.69
C ASN A 73 10.57 10.90 -10.30
N SER A 74 10.86 9.60 -10.10
CA SER A 74 10.80 8.99 -8.77
C SER A 74 11.84 9.58 -7.81
N ILE A 75 13.05 9.89 -8.30
CA ILE A 75 14.07 10.60 -7.50
C ILE A 75 13.62 12.02 -7.17
N PHE A 76 12.99 12.72 -8.11
CA PHE A 76 12.46 14.06 -7.88
C PHE A 76 11.43 14.08 -6.74
N ILE A 77 10.45 13.18 -6.75
CA ILE A 77 9.45 13.11 -5.68
C ILE A 77 10.07 12.71 -4.34
N TRP A 78 11.10 11.85 -4.34
CA TRP A 78 11.86 11.52 -3.12
C TRP A 78 12.53 12.76 -2.52
N TYR A 79 13.23 13.56 -3.32
CA TYR A 79 13.87 14.78 -2.81
C TYR A 79 12.86 15.76 -2.21
N LYS A 80 11.72 15.97 -2.87
CA LYS A 80 10.65 16.83 -2.34
C LYS A 80 10.20 16.37 -0.96
N PHE A 81 9.91 15.08 -0.82
CA PHE A 81 9.50 14.54 0.47
C PHE A 81 10.64 14.60 1.49
N MET A 82 11.88 14.30 1.11
CA MET A 82 13.03 14.32 2.03
C MET A 82 13.17 15.70 2.67
N ILE A 83 13.09 16.77 1.88
CA ILE A 83 13.15 18.14 2.38
C ILE A 83 12.00 18.44 3.36
N ILE A 84 10.76 18.12 2.99
CA ILE A 84 9.57 18.36 3.84
C ILE A 84 9.73 17.64 5.19
N TRP A 85 10.18 16.39 5.18
CA TRP A 85 10.36 15.59 6.39
C TRP A 85 11.53 16.05 7.24
N CYS A 86 12.64 16.44 6.63
CA CYS A 86 13.79 16.94 7.36
C CYS A 86 13.49 18.30 8.01
N ILE A 87 12.74 19.18 7.35
CA ILE A 87 12.25 20.44 7.96
C ILE A 87 11.33 20.12 9.14
N SER A 88 10.39 19.19 8.99
CA SER A 88 9.46 18.80 10.06
C SER A 88 10.18 18.22 11.28
N ARG A 89 11.29 17.48 11.07
CA ARG A 89 12.15 16.98 12.14
C ARG A 89 12.98 18.09 12.77
N ALA A 90 13.54 19.00 11.97
CA ALA A 90 14.26 20.17 12.49
C ALA A 90 13.41 20.99 13.46
N TRP A 91 12.15 21.26 13.11
CA TRP A 91 11.19 21.93 14.00
C TRP A 91 10.95 21.14 15.31
N ALA A 92 10.80 19.83 15.22
CA ALA A 92 10.60 19.01 16.42
C ALA A 92 11.83 18.99 17.34
N LEU A 93 13.04 19.00 16.76
CA LEU A 93 14.28 19.04 17.55
C LEU A 93 14.47 20.40 18.25
N ILE A 94 13.98 21.50 17.65
CA ILE A 94 13.95 22.82 18.31
C ILE A 94 13.05 22.77 19.55
N ASP A 95 11.94 22.05 19.49
CA ASP A 95 11.03 21.81 20.62
C ASP A 95 11.53 20.71 21.59
N GLU A 96 12.78 20.24 21.46
CA GLU A 96 13.37 19.15 22.25
C GLU A 96 12.64 17.80 22.12
N ILE A 97 11.84 17.62 21.06
CA ILE A 97 11.11 16.38 20.75
C ILE A 97 11.92 15.55 19.75
N GLU A 98 12.49 14.44 20.23
CA GLU A 98 13.18 13.48 19.37
C GLU A 98 12.20 12.76 18.43
N LYS A 99 12.14 13.20 17.16
CA LYS A 99 11.48 12.46 16.08
C LYS A 99 12.52 11.68 15.28
N PRO A 100 12.31 10.38 15.02
CA PRO A 100 13.19 9.62 14.15
C PRO A 100 13.03 10.05 12.69
N GLU A 101 14.06 9.72 11.93
CA GLU A 101 14.16 10.05 10.52
C GLU A 101 13.16 9.26 9.66
N ASN A 102 12.43 9.97 8.80
CA ASN A 102 11.34 9.39 8.01
C ASN A 102 11.81 8.66 6.74
N MET A 103 12.90 9.10 6.12
CA MET A 103 13.46 8.50 4.90
C MET A 103 14.97 8.36 5.01
N ASN A 104 15.39 7.25 5.61
CA ASN A 104 16.78 6.97 5.97
C ASN A 104 17.60 6.41 4.80
N ARG A 105 16.95 6.10 3.68
CA ARG A 105 17.57 5.47 2.50
C ARG A 105 17.12 6.14 1.22
N CYS A 106 18.04 6.25 0.27
CA CYS A 106 17.72 6.61 -1.10
C CYS A 106 16.91 5.49 -1.78
N ILE A 107 16.14 5.86 -2.82
CA ILE A 107 15.36 4.94 -3.66
C ILE A 107 16.18 3.72 -4.09
N TYR A 108 17.41 3.95 -4.56
CA TYR A 108 18.29 2.92 -5.10
C TYR A 108 18.92 2.00 -4.04
N ASN A 109 18.85 2.34 -2.75
CA ASN A 109 19.46 1.57 -1.67
C ASN A 109 18.45 0.61 -1.00
N ASN A 110 17.66 -0.09 -1.83
CA ASN A 110 16.66 -1.06 -1.39
C ASN A 110 16.85 -2.39 -2.11
N TYR A 111 17.14 -3.44 -1.34
CA TYR A 111 17.32 -4.82 -1.85
C TYR A 111 16.03 -5.47 -2.39
N SER A 112 14.87 -4.89 -2.11
CA SER A 112 13.57 -5.43 -2.52
C SER A 112 12.53 -4.32 -2.58
N PHE A 113 11.63 -4.41 -3.54
CA PHE A 113 10.48 -3.51 -3.70
C PHE A 113 9.60 -3.45 -2.44
N SER A 114 9.41 -4.58 -1.77
CA SER A 114 8.65 -4.62 -0.51
C SER A 114 9.35 -3.84 0.61
N ARG A 115 10.69 -3.82 0.61
CA ARG A 115 11.48 -3.07 1.60
C ARG A 115 11.47 -1.58 1.32
N PHE A 116 11.46 -1.19 0.05
CA PHE A 116 11.29 0.19 -0.38
C PHE A 116 10.01 0.79 0.22
N TRP A 117 8.84 0.18 0.00
CA TRP A 117 7.58 0.69 0.53
C TRP A 117 7.49 0.72 2.05
N ARG A 118 8.18 -0.19 2.76
CA ARG A 118 8.26 -0.16 4.23
C ARG A 118 9.13 0.98 4.78
N LEU A 119 10.04 1.51 3.97
CA LEU A 119 10.98 2.56 4.36
C LEU A 119 10.59 3.93 3.78
N TRP A 120 9.71 3.94 2.79
CA TRP A 120 9.10 5.12 2.20
C TRP A 120 7.98 5.65 3.10
N HIS A 121 7.95 6.95 3.41
CA HIS A 121 7.02 7.59 4.37
C HIS A 121 6.92 6.92 5.76
N ARG A 122 8.05 6.61 6.40
CA ARG A 122 8.04 6.00 7.75
C ARG A 122 8.13 7.03 8.88
N SER A 123 7.04 7.66 9.27
CA SER A 123 7.08 8.52 10.46
C SER A 123 6.85 7.68 11.73
N SER A 124 7.59 7.99 12.82
CA SER A 124 7.60 7.21 14.08
C SER A 124 6.22 6.98 14.67
N ILE A 125 5.42 8.05 14.65
CA ILE A 125 4.03 8.08 15.11
C ILE A 125 3.16 7.13 14.29
N TYR A 126 3.60 6.73 13.10
CA TYR A 126 2.87 5.90 12.15
C TYR A 126 3.35 4.45 12.16
N LYS A 127 4.37 4.08 12.95
CA LYS A 127 4.67 2.66 13.18
C LYS A 127 3.52 1.97 13.92
N SER A 128 2.77 2.70 14.75
CA SER A 128 1.50 2.24 15.32
C SER A 128 0.39 2.28 14.27
N LEU A 129 0.18 3.38 13.55
CA LEU A 129 -0.92 3.52 12.60
C LEU A 129 -0.83 2.56 11.39
N ASN A 130 0.35 2.34 10.81
CA ASN A 130 0.52 1.38 9.71
C ASN A 130 0.32 -0.07 10.17
N MET A 131 0.72 -0.41 11.40
CA MET A 131 0.37 -1.70 11.99
C MET A 131 -1.14 -1.83 12.13
N TRP A 132 -1.83 -0.80 12.63
CA TRP A 132 -3.29 -0.83 12.78
C TRP A 132 -4.03 -0.85 11.45
N VAL A 133 -3.59 -0.11 10.43
CA VAL A 133 -4.18 -0.14 9.07
C VAL A 133 -3.94 -1.49 8.41
N VAL A 134 -2.73 -2.04 8.49
CA VAL A 134 -2.44 -3.38 7.95
C VAL A 134 -3.18 -4.46 8.75
N PHE A 135 -3.25 -4.37 10.08
CA PHE A 135 -4.05 -5.29 10.90
C PHE A 135 -5.53 -5.16 10.59
N THR A 136 -6.07 -3.95 10.49
CA THR A 136 -7.49 -3.76 10.14
C THR A 136 -7.75 -4.24 8.72
N LEU A 137 -6.98 -3.86 7.70
CA LEU A 137 -7.15 -4.40 6.34
C LEU A 137 -7.01 -5.93 6.29
N GLN A 138 -6.07 -6.52 7.03
CA GLN A 138 -5.91 -7.97 7.08
C GLN A 138 -7.08 -8.64 7.81
N LEU A 139 -7.54 -8.11 8.94
CA LEU A 139 -8.70 -8.61 9.68
C LEU A 139 -9.99 -8.45 8.86
N TYR A 140 -10.20 -7.29 8.24
CA TYR A 140 -11.33 -7.03 7.34
C TYR A 140 -11.27 -7.95 6.11
N GLY A 141 -10.10 -8.17 5.51
CA GLY A 141 -9.94 -9.10 4.39
C GLY A 141 -10.23 -10.55 4.74
N MET A 142 -9.87 -10.98 5.96
CA MET A 142 -10.22 -12.33 6.46
C MET A 142 -11.72 -12.47 6.73
N VAL A 143 -12.38 -11.45 7.29
CA VAL A 143 -13.84 -11.44 7.52
C VAL A 143 -14.62 -11.39 6.19
N PHE A 144 -14.17 -10.58 5.22
CA PHE A 144 -14.84 -10.43 3.92
C PHE A 144 -14.84 -11.74 3.12
N ASN A 145 -13.71 -12.46 3.12
CA ASN A 145 -13.61 -13.76 2.45
C ASN A 145 -14.57 -14.78 3.07
N GLN A 146 -14.65 -14.85 4.40
CA GLN A 146 -15.54 -15.79 5.08
C GLN A 146 -17.03 -15.46 4.88
N SER A 147 -17.40 -14.18 4.86
CA SER A 147 -18.76 -13.75 4.51
C SER A 147 -19.11 -14.07 3.05
N PHE A 148 -18.17 -13.93 2.11
CA PHE A 148 -18.40 -14.28 0.70
C PHE A 148 -18.70 -15.77 0.52
N TYR A 149 -17.94 -16.66 1.17
CA TYR A 149 -18.22 -18.10 1.12
C TYR A 149 -19.60 -18.46 1.71
N LEU A 150 -19.98 -17.85 2.84
CA LEU A 150 -21.31 -18.05 3.43
C LEU A 150 -22.46 -17.58 2.53
N TRP A 151 -22.29 -16.46 1.82
CA TRP A 151 -23.28 -15.97 0.86
C TRP A 151 -23.34 -16.83 -0.41
N CYS A 152 -22.20 -17.35 -0.88
CA CYS A 152 -22.16 -18.33 -1.97
C CYS A 152 -22.88 -19.63 -1.60
N ASP A 153 -22.67 -20.15 -0.39
CA ASP A 153 -23.35 -21.36 0.09
C ASP A 153 -24.86 -21.16 0.24
N LEU A 154 -25.29 -20.00 0.76
CA LEU A 154 -26.70 -19.60 0.82
C LEU A 154 -27.33 -19.47 -0.56
N PHE A 155 -26.63 -18.84 -1.51
CA PHE A 155 -27.11 -18.69 -2.87
C PHE A 155 -27.21 -20.03 -3.61
N LEU A 156 -26.24 -20.93 -3.40
CA LEU A 156 -26.27 -22.28 -3.94
C LEU A 156 -27.42 -23.11 -3.33
N ALA A 157 -27.65 -23.01 -2.02
CA ALA A 157 -28.78 -23.64 -1.34
C ALA A 157 -30.14 -23.11 -1.85
N LEU A 158 -30.25 -21.82 -2.16
CA LEU A 158 -31.45 -21.23 -2.75
C LEU A 158 -31.68 -21.69 -4.20
N ILE A 159 -30.62 -21.82 -5.00
CA ILE A 159 -30.71 -22.39 -6.35
C ILE A 159 -31.14 -23.86 -6.29
N LEU A 160 -30.57 -24.65 -5.38
CA LEU A 160 -30.94 -26.05 -5.18
C LEU A 160 -32.40 -26.19 -4.71
N LYS A 161 -32.87 -25.32 -3.81
CA LYS A 161 -34.27 -25.30 -3.36
C LYS A 161 -35.23 -24.94 -4.48
N LYS A 162 -34.89 -23.95 -5.32
CA LYS A 162 -35.70 -23.56 -6.48
C LYS A 162 -35.76 -24.68 -7.53
N ASN A 163 -34.65 -25.37 -7.74
CA ASN A 163 -34.60 -26.52 -8.65
C ASN A 163 -35.41 -27.70 -8.10
N GLN A 164 -35.31 -28.03 -6.81
CA GLN A 164 -36.13 -29.07 -6.19
C GLN A 164 -37.61 -28.75 -6.26
N GLN A 165 -38.02 -27.51 -6.00
CA GLN A 165 -39.42 -27.11 -6.07
C GLN A 165 -40.01 -27.31 -7.48
N LYS A 166 -39.21 -27.07 -8.53
CA LYS A 166 -39.58 -27.34 -9.93
C LYS A 166 -39.83 -28.83 -10.23
N TYR A 167 -39.29 -29.76 -9.44
CA TYR A 167 -39.54 -31.21 -9.56
C TYR A 167 -40.69 -31.70 -8.68
N PHE A 168 -41.11 -30.92 -7.68
CA PHE A 168 -42.18 -31.28 -6.73
C PHE A 168 -43.49 -30.51 -6.95
N ASP A 169 -43.51 -29.48 -7.82
CA ASP A 169 -44.74 -28.87 -8.29
C ASP A 169 -45.49 -29.88 -9.19
N GLU A 170 -46.63 -30.39 -8.71
CA GLU A 170 -47.44 -31.47 -9.29
C GLU A 170 -47.93 -31.26 -10.74
N GLU A 171 -47.62 -30.13 -11.37
CA GLU A 171 -48.01 -29.83 -12.76
C GLU A 171 -47.17 -30.56 -13.83
N PHE A 172 -46.02 -31.17 -13.48
CA PHE A 172 -45.18 -31.91 -14.44
C PHE A 172 -45.58 -33.39 -14.57
N ILE A 173 -46.25 -33.98 -13.56
CA ILE A 173 -46.71 -35.38 -13.63
C ILE A 173 -47.93 -35.50 -14.57
N ASP A 174 -48.79 -34.48 -14.62
CA ASP A 174 -50.07 -34.56 -15.36
C ASP A 174 -49.97 -34.12 -16.84
N LYS A 175 -48.82 -33.56 -17.27
CA LYS A 175 -48.61 -33.06 -18.65
C LYS A 175 -47.78 -33.98 -19.53
N ASN A 176 -47.35 -35.14 -19.03
CA ASN A 176 -46.62 -36.12 -19.83
C ASN A 176 -47.46 -37.41 -19.99
N PRO A 177 -48.14 -37.63 -21.13
CA PRO A 177 -48.98 -38.82 -21.34
C PRO A 177 -48.19 -40.14 -21.41
N ASP A 178 -46.85 -40.09 -21.33
CA ASP A 178 -45.99 -41.26 -21.57
C ASP A 178 -45.66 -42.06 -20.29
N SER A 179 -46.06 -41.62 -19.09
CA SER A 179 -45.81 -42.39 -17.85
C SER A 179 -46.76 -43.57 -17.65
N ASN A 180 -47.83 -43.68 -18.44
CA ASN A 180 -48.72 -44.86 -18.44
C ASN A 180 -48.20 -45.99 -19.34
N CYS A 181 -47.00 -45.86 -19.93
CA CYS A 181 -46.46 -46.89 -20.83
C CYS A 181 -45.61 -47.96 -20.14
N PHE A 182 -45.56 -47.97 -18.81
CA PHE A 182 -44.85 -49.00 -18.02
C PHE A 182 -45.78 -49.83 -17.16
N THR A 183 -46.90 -50.30 -17.74
CA THR A 183 -47.68 -51.40 -17.16
C THR A 183 -48.25 -52.29 -18.26
N ASP A 184 -47.42 -52.80 -19.19
CA ASP A 184 -47.85 -53.84 -20.15
C ASP A 184 -46.71 -54.76 -20.66
N GLN A 185 -45.53 -54.77 -20.01
CA GLN A 185 -44.41 -55.63 -20.44
C GLN A 185 -44.18 -56.86 -19.54
N GLU A 186 -45.11 -57.20 -18.63
CA GLU A 186 -44.93 -58.26 -17.64
C GLU A 186 -45.96 -59.42 -17.70
N GLN A 187 -46.67 -59.64 -18.82
CA GLN A 187 -47.59 -60.78 -18.94
C GLN A 187 -47.40 -61.77 -20.11
N ASP A 188 -46.55 -61.52 -21.11
CA ASP A 188 -46.35 -62.50 -22.20
C ASP A 188 -45.15 -63.44 -21.97
N SER A 189 -45.04 -63.97 -20.76
CA SER A 189 -44.15 -65.09 -20.40
C SER A 189 -44.91 -66.35 -19.98
N GLN A 190 -46.16 -66.55 -20.43
CA GLN A 190 -46.91 -67.79 -20.18
C GLN A 190 -47.83 -68.18 -21.34
N PHE A 191 -47.28 -68.81 -22.38
CA PHE A 191 -47.89 -69.86 -23.23
C PHE A 191 -46.73 -70.47 -24.04
N LYS A 192 -46.15 -71.65 -23.77
CA LYS A 192 -46.71 -73.02 -23.73
C LYS A 192 -48.13 -73.21 -23.20
#